data_AF-A0A177WBH1-F1
#
_entry.id   AF-A0A177WBH1-F1
#
_cell.length_a   1.000
_cell.length_b   1.000
_cell.length_c   1.000
_cell.angle_alpha   90.00
_cell.angle_beta   90.00
_cell.angle_gamma   90.00
#
_symmetry.space_group_name_H-M   'P 1'
#
loop_
_entity.id
_entity.type
_entity.pdbx_description
1 polymer ?
#
loop_
_entity_poly.entity_id
_entity_poly.type
_entity_poly.pdbx_seq_one_letter_code
_entity_poly.pdbx_strand_id
1 'polypeptide(L)'
;MPIGTPLFDHMIANHYYPNDGLVSHVDLVNRFADGIVVASISGSCIMEFSPSDNANQNHQPKVNQNHHQPAGTIEMFLQQGDLIGLSGEARWDWKHGIPVRLNDQWQGEIYPRTERISVTLRRLLPQTDESF
;
A
#
# COMPACT_ATOMS: atom_id res chain seq x y z
N MET A 1 -11.90 6.53 22.96
CA MET A 1 -10.73 5.63 23.16
C MET A 1 -10.26 5.83 24.60
N PRO A 2 -10.17 4.78 25.43
CA PRO A 2 -9.59 4.93 26.76
C PRO A 2 -8.13 5.37 26.64
N ILE A 3 -7.66 6.15 27.61
CA ILE A 3 -6.26 6.59 27.70
C ILE A 3 -5.37 5.33 27.78
N GLY A 4 -4.43 5.20 26.84
CA GLY A 4 -3.40 4.15 26.86
C GLY A 4 -3.51 3.04 25.81
N THR A 5 -4.58 2.98 25.00
CA THR A 5 -4.62 2.03 23.87
C THR A 5 -3.80 2.59 22.70
N PRO A 6 -2.78 1.87 22.20
CA PRO A 6 -2.00 2.33 21.05
C PRO A 6 -2.86 2.35 19.79
N LEU A 7 -2.58 3.29 18.88
CA LEU A 7 -3.28 3.38 17.59
C LEU A 7 -3.02 2.17 16.70
N PHE A 8 -1.84 1.55 16.85
CA PHE A 8 -1.40 0.36 16.14
C PHE A 8 -0.86 -0.65 17.15
N ASP A 9 -1.21 -1.92 17.00
CA ASP A 9 -0.79 -3.03 17.85
C ASP A 9 -0.10 -4.15 17.04
N HIS A 10 0.06 -3.94 15.73
CA HIS A 10 0.71 -4.86 14.82
C HIS A 10 1.66 -4.11 13.87
N MET A 11 2.79 -4.74 13.56
CA MET A 11 3.82 -4.20 12.69
C MET A 11 4.38 -5.30 11.78
N ILE A 12 4.72 -4.94 10.54
CA ILE A 12 5.61 -5.74 9.68
C ILE A 12 6.71 -4.84 9.12
N ALA A 13 7.93 -5.35 9.05
CA ALA A 13 9.00 -4.74 8.27
C ALA A 13 9.21 -5.56 7.00
N ASN A 14 9.23 -4.90 5.86
CA ASN A 14 9.54 -5.51 4.57
C ASN A 14 10.88 -4.96 4.08
N HIS A 15 11.71 -5.85 3.54
CA HIS A 15 13.00 -5.53 2.92
C HIS A 15 12.95 -6.00 1.47
N TYR A 16 13.29 -5.11 0.55
CA TYR A 16 13.25 -5.34 -0.89
C TYR A 16 14.63 -5.03 -1.47
N TYR A 17 15.17 -5.96 -2.25
CA TYR A 17 16.30 -5.70 -3.14
C TYR A 17 15.82 -5.06 -4.46
N PRO A 18 16.72 -4.48 -5.26
CA PRO A 18 16.38 -4.10 -6.63
C PRO A 18 15.81 -5.32 -7.39
N ASN A 19 14.72 -5.12 -8.13
CA ASN A 19 13.93 -6.17 -8.77
C ASN A 19 13.04 -7.04 -7.84
N ASP A 20 12.97 -6.75 -6.55
CA ASP A 20 11.87 -7.27 -5.72
C ASP A 20 10.61 -6.42 -5.90
N GLY A 21 9.50 -6.97 -5.44
CA GLY A 21 8.20 -6.31 -5.46
C GLY A 21 7.27 -6.81 -4.38
N LEU A 22 6.07 -6.25 -4.37
CA LEU A 22 4.94 -6.63 -3.53
C LEU A 22 3.76 -6.87 -4.47
N VAL A 23 3.27 -8.11 -4.47
CA VAL A 23 2.08 -8.48 -5.25
C VAL A 23 0.93 -7.55 -4.90
N SER A 24 0.21 -7.05 -5.90
CA SER A 24 -0.93 -6.16 -5.70
C SER A 24 -2.04 -6.86 -4.91
N HIS A 25 -2.42 -6.31 -3.76
CA HIS A 25 -3.40 -6.92 -2.85
C HIS A 25 -4.12 -5.90 -1.99
N VAL A 26 -5.22 -6.32 -1.38
CA VAL A 26 -5.87 -5.64 -0.26
C VAL A 26 -5.39 -6.32 1.02
N ASP A 27 -5.01 -5.56 2.04
CA ASP A 27 -4.64 -6.10 3.35
C ASP A 27 -5.75 -7.01 3.92
N LEU A 28 -5.41 -8.02 4.73
CA LEU A 28 -6.39 -9.01 5.21
C LEU A 28 -7.62 -8.35 5.86
N VAL A 29 -8.77 -8.40 5.17
CA VAL A 29 -9.98 -7.63 5.52
C VAL A 29 -10.57 -8.01 6.87
N ASN A 30 -10.48 -9.29 7.25
CA ASN A 30 -11.00 -9.81 8.52
C ASN A 30 -9.96 -9.80 9.65
N ARG A 31 -8.79 -9.16 9.45
CA ARG A 31 -7.69 -9.16 10.43
C ARG A 31 -7.29 -7.77 10.89
N PHE A 32 -7.24 -6.82 9.96
CA PHE A 32 -6.78 -5.47 10.26
C PHE A 32 -7.91 -4.46 10.10
N ALA A 33 -8.06 -3.62 11.12
CA ALA A 33 -9.00 -2.51 11.15
C ALA A 33 -8.64 -1.44 10.11
N ASP A 34 -9.51 -0.44 9.98
CA ASP A 34 -9.22 0.73 9.16
C ASP A 34 -8.05 1.55 9.73
N GLY A 35 -7.33 2.23 8.83
CA GLY A 35 -6.13 2.98 9.15
C GLY A 35 -4.88 2.09 9.14
N ILE A 36 -4.20 2.07 7.99
CA ILE A 36 -2.89 1.45 7.80
C ILE A 36 -1.89 2.57 7.54
N VAL A 37 -0.69 2.49 8.14
CA VAL A 37 0.41 3.43 7.83
C VAL A 37 1.60 2.65 7.34
N VAL A 38 2.16 3.03 6.19
CA VAL A 38 3.42 2.50 5.67
C VAL A 38 4.47 3.60 5.75
N ALA A 39 5.55 3.33 6.47
CA ALA A 39 6.72 4.18 6.56
C ALA A 39 7.83 3.66 5.64
N SER A 40 8.33 4.49 4.74
CA SER A 40 9.50 4.20 3.92
C SER A 40 10.76 4.59 4.68
N ILE A 41 11.54 3.62 5.13
CA ILE A 41 12.71 3.84 6.01
C ILE A 41 14.00 4.04 5.22
N SER A 42 14.16 3.35 4.10
CA SER A 42 15.29 3.49 3.17
C SER A 42 14.83 3.14 1.76
N GLY A 43 15.54 3.66 0.75
CA GLY A 43 15.21 3.43 -0.66
C GLY A 43 13.90 4.10 -1.10
N SER A 44 13.79 4.35 -2.40
CA SER A 44 12.57 4.83 -3.01
C SER A 44 11.87 3.73 -3.80
N CYS A 45 10.55 3.84 -3.97
CA CYS A 45 9.83 3.03 -4.94
C CYS A 45 8.58 3.75 -5.45
N ILE A 46 8.06 3.34 -6.61
CA ILE A 46 6.66 3.57 -6.96
C ILE A 46 5.81 2.45 -6.37
N MET A 47 4.84 2.84 -5.53
CA MET A 47 3.72 1.99 -5.13
C MET A 47 2.52 2.25 -6.06
N GLU A 48 1.91 1.18 -6.55
CA GLU A 48 0.76 1.21 -7.45
C GLU A 48 -0.51 0.87 -6.68
N PHE A 49 -1.56 1.66 -6.92
CA PHE A 49 -2.89 1.47 -6.37
C PHE A 49 -3.87 1.22 -7.50
N SER A 50 -4.73 0.22 -7.38
CA SER A 50 -5.78 -0.05 -8.37
C SER A 50 -7.07 -0.51 -7.70
N PRO A 51 -8.24 -0.30 -8.32
CA PRO A 51 -9.50 -0.80 -7.80
C PRO A 51 -9.47 -2.32 -7.59
N SER A 52 -9.98 -2.77 -6.45
CA SER A 52 -10.23 -4.18 -6.18
C SER A 52 -11.52 -4.65 -6.85
N ASP A 53 -11.74 -5.96 -6.89
CA ASP A 53 -12.97 -6.54 -7.45
C ASP A 53 -14.22 -6.17 -6.62
N ASN A 54 -14.01 -5.74 -5.36
CA ASN A 54 -15.06 -5.29 -4.45
C ASN A 54 -15.35 -3.78 -4.56
N ALA A 55 -14.55 -3.04 -5.34
CA ALA A 55 -14.73 -1.59 -5.46
C ALA A 55 -16.10 -1.26 -6.07
N ASN A 56 -16.80 -0.29 -5.47
CA ASN A 56 -18.04 0.24 -6.03
C ASN A 56 -17.79 0.76 -7.46
N GLN A 57 -18.42 0.10 -8.44
CA GLN A 57 -18.27 0.38 -9.89
C GLN A 57 -18.57 1.85 -10.27
N ASN A 58 -19.27 2.59 -9.40
CA ASN A 58 -19.58 4.01 -9.60
C ASN A 58 -18.37 4.96 -9.41
N HIS A 59 -17.28 4.47 -8.82
CA HIS A 59 -16.06 5.26 -8.51
C HIS A 59 -14.85 4.88 -9.37
N GLN A 60 -15.06 4.23 -10.52
CA GLN A 60 -13.97 3.95 -11.46
C GLN A 60 -13.26 5.26 -11.85
N PRO A 61 -11.94 5.37 -11.64
CA PRO A 61 -11.19 6.54 -12.06
C PRO A 61 -11.30 6.70 -13.57
N LYS A 62 -11.59 7.92 -14.04
CA LYS A 62 -11.62 8.22 -15.47
C LYS A 62 -10.25 7.90 -16.05
N VAL A 63 -10.22 6.96 -16.99
CA VAL A 63 -9.03 6.44 -17.67
C VAL A 63 -8.17 7.58 -18.22
N ASN A 64 -6.92 7.67 -17.77
CA ASN A 64 -5.89 8.43 -18.49
C ASN A 64 -5.50 7.62 -19.73
N GLN A 65 -5.63 8.22 -20.91
CA GLN A 65 -5.41 7.59 -22.22
C GLN A 65 -3.93 7.29 -22.55
N ASN A 66 -3.11 6.95 -21.56
CA ASN A 66 -1.74 6.52 -21.78
C ASN A 66 -1.68 4.99 -21.72
N HIS A 67 -1.48 4.37 -22.88
CA HIS A 67 -1.67 2.96 -23.23
C HIS A 67 -0.85 1.88 -22.47
N HIS A 68 -0.33 2.14 -21.26
CA HIS A 68 0.50 1.19 -20.52
C HIS A 68 0.04 0.89 -19.08
N GLN A 69 -1.05 1.49 -18.60
CA GLN A 69 -1.60 1.20 -17.27
C GLN A 69 -3.04 0.70 -17.38
N PRO A 70 -3.44 -0.32 -16.58
CA PRO A 70 -4.84 -0.68 -16.44
C PRO A 70 -5.64 0.56 -16.06
N ALA A 71 -6.77 0.76 -16.75
CA ALA A 71 -7.73 1.81 -16.46
C ALA A 71 -7.98 1.91 -14.94
N GLY A 72 -7.55 3.01 -14.32
CA GLY A 72 -7.75 3.28 -12.89
C GLY A 72 -6.57 3.02 -11.97
N THR A 73 -5.37 2.71 -12.48
CA THR A 73 -4.17 2.62 -11.64
C THR A 73 -3.66 4.02 -11.27
N ILE A 74 -3.32 4.23 -10.00
CA ILE A 74 -2.68 5.43 -9.47
C ILE A 74 -1.30 5.05 -8.95
N GLU A 75 -0.28 5.81 -9.34
CA GLU A 75 1.08 5.64 -8.86
C GLU A 75 1.43 6.67 -7.79
N MET A 76 2.15 6.24 -6.77
CA MET A 76 2.76 7.13 -5.77
C MET A 76 4.24 6.81 -5.64
N PHE A 77 5.09 7.81 -5.91
CA PHE A 77 6.52 7.72 -5.64
C PHE A 77 6.77 8.00 -4.16
N LEU A 78 7.27 6.99 -3.45
CA LEU A 78 7.59 7.04 -2.03
C LEU A 78 9.11 7.07 -1.87
N GLN A 79 9.62 8.12 -1.25
CA GLN A 79 11.01 8.29 -0.90
C GLN A 79 11.29 7.85 0.54
N GLN A 80 12.57 7.74 0.88
CA GLN A 80 12.98 7.57 2.27
C GLN A 80 12.44 8.72 3.12
N GLY A 81 11.81 8.38 4.25
CA GLY A 81 11.18 9.33 5.17
C GLY A 81 9.69 9.54 4.92
N ASP A 82 9.16 9.13 3.76
CA ASP A 82 7.75 9.29 3.45
C ASP A 82 6.87 8.34 4.27
N LEU A 83 5.69 8.83 4.64
CA LEU A 83 4.60 8.07 5.24
C LEU A 83 3.40 8.10 4.31
N ILE A 84 2.79 6.95 4.07
CA ILE A 84 1.49 6.86 3.40
C ILE A 84 0.46 6.22 4.34
N GLY A 85 -0.71 6.85 4.43
CA GLY A 85 -1.85 6.37 5.18
C GLY A 85 -2.95 5.84 4.25
N LEU A 86 -3.45 4.63 4.53
CA LEU A 86 -4.59 4.04 3.82
C LEU A 86 -5.77 3.94 4.79
N SER A 87 -6.88 4.58 4.42
CA SER A 87 -8.13 4.57 5.19
C SER A 87 -9.34 4.63 4.28
N GLY A 88 -10.49 4.16 4.76
CA GLY A 88 -11.72 4.15 3.95
C GLY A 88 -11.52 3.37 2.65
N GLU A 89 -12.02 3.89 1.53
CA GLU A 89 -11.94 3.21 0.22
C GLU A 89 -10.50 2.79 -0.14
N ALA A 90 -9.49 3.61 0.14
CA ALA A 90 -8.09 3.29 -0.15
C ALA A 90 -7.58 2.06 0.62
N ARG A 91 -8.15 1.78 1.80
CA ARG A 91 -7.88 0.57 2.58
C ARG A 91 -8.69 -0.60 1.98
N TRP A 92 -10.00 -0.42 1.83
CA TRP A 92 -10.94 -1.53 1.69
C TRP A 92 -11.16 -1.95 0.24
N ASP A 93 -11.19 -0.97 -0.66
CA ASP A 93 -11.66 -1.15 -2.03
C ASP A 93 -10.52 -1.06 -3.04
N TRP A 94 -9.31 -0.70 -2.62
CA TRP A 94 -8.15 -0.54 -3.48
C TRP A 94 -7.03 -1.53 -3.12
N LYS A 95 -6.53 -2.22 -4.14
CA LYS A 95 -5.33 -3.03 -4.06
C LYS A 95 -4.12 -2.08 -4.10
N HIS A 96 -3.06 -2.44 -3.37
CA HIS A 96 -1.78 -1.76 -3.41
C HIS A 96 -0.64 -2.77 -3.65
N GLY A 97 0.39 -2.36 -4.36
CA GLY A 97 1.53 -3.21 -4.69
C GLY A 97 2.76 -2.42 -5.11
N ILE A 98 3.89 -3.10 -5.21
CA ILE A 98 5.15 -2.55 -5.71
C ILE A 98 5.57 -3.47 -6.85
N PRO A 99 5.56 -3.03 -8.11
CA PRO A 99 5.91 -3.91 -9.22
C PRO A 99 7.40 -4.28 -9.19
N VAL A 100 7.72 -5.44 -9.75
CA VAL A 100 9.08 -5.94 -9.93
C VAL A 100 9.77 -5.17 -11.04
N ARG A 101 10.71 -4.29 -10.68
CA ARG A 101 11.55 -3.52 -11.62
C ARG A 101 12.86 -3.08 -11.00
N LEU A 102 13.83 -2.75 -11.85
CA LEU A 102 15.14 -2.22 -11.47
C LEU A 102 15.17 -0.70 -11.34
N ASN A 103 14.32 0.00 -12.09
CA ASN A 103 14.26 1.46 -12.10
C ASN A 103 12.80 1.90 -12.10
N ASP A 104 12.49 2.95 -11.34
CA ASP A 104 11.21 3.66 -11.42
C ASP A 104 11.36 4.88 -12.34
N GLN A 105 10.31 5.20 -13.11
CA GLN A 105 10.23 6.44 -13.89
C GLN A 105 9.20 7.34 -13.24
N TRP A 106 9.63 8.51 -12.76
CA TRP A 106 8.73 9.44 -12.06
C TRP A 106 8.98 10.87 -12.52
N GLN A 107 7.92 11.51 -13.03
CA GLN A 107 7.95 12.90 -13.49
C GLN A 107 9.07 13.20 -14.52
N GLY A 108 9.37 12.24 -15.39
CA GLY A 108 10.40 12.37 -16.43
C GLY A 108 11.80 11.97 -16.01
N GLU A 109 12.01 11.69 -14.72
CA GLU A 109 13.30 11.26 -14.17
C GLU A 109 13.34 9.75 -13.92
N ILE A 110 14.55 9.17 -14.01
CA ILE A 110 14.80 7.76 -13.74
C ILE A 110 15.41 7.61 -12.34
N TYR A 111 14.78 6.78 -11.51
CA TYR A 111 15.23 6.45 -10.17
C TYR A 111 15.63 4.98 -10.11
N PRO A 112 16.93 4.66 -10.14
CA PRO A 112 17.40 3.30 -9.89
C PRO A 112 16.98 2.85 -8.49
N ARG A 113 16.40 1.66 -8.38
CA ARG A 113 16.04 1.10 -7.07
C ARG A 113 17.30 0.70 -6.32
N THR A 114 17.32 1.04 -5.04
CA THR A 114 18.28 0.53 -4.06
C THR A 114 17.58 -0.49 -3.17
N GLU A 115 18.31 -1.04 -2.20
CA GLU A 115 17.65 -1.74 -1.10
C GLU A 115 16.66 -0.80 -0.40
N ARG A 116 15.43 -1.30 -0.21
CA ARG A 116 14.34 -0.56 0.41
C ARG A 116 13.84 -1.30 1.64
N ILE A 117 13.72 -0.57 2.75
CA ILE A 117 13.07 -1.05 3.96
C ILE A 117 11.82 -0.21 4.18
N SER A 118 10.69 -0.87 4.44
CA SER A 118 9.48 -0.20 4.91
C SER A 118 8.86 -0.89 6.10
N VAL A 119 8.25 -0.10 6.97
CA VAL A 119 7.52 -0.58 8.14
C VAL A 119 6.04 -0.26 7.97
N THR A 120 5.19 -1.28 7.99
CA THR A 120 3.74 -1.12 7.94
C THR A 120 3.13 -1.34 9.32
N LEU A 121 2.45 -0.32 9.83
CA LEU A 121 1.76 -0.28 11.12
C LEU A 121 0.26 -0.48 10.90
N ARG A 122 -0.32 -1.38 11.69
CA ARG A 122 -1.72 -1.81 11.59
C ARG A 122 -2.31 -2.02 12.97
N ARG A 123 -3.65 -1.99 13.03
CA ARG A 123 -4.40 -2.36 14.22
C ARG A 123 -5.19 -3.64 13.95
N LEU A 124 -5.09 -4.63 14.83
CA LEU A 124 -5.89 -5.84 14.76
C LEU A 124 -7.36 -5.52 15.04
N LEU A 125 -8.26 -6.19 14.32
CA LEU A 125 -9.65 -6.24 14.73
C LEU A 125 -9.76 -7.00 16.07
N PRO A 126 -10.70 -6.65 16.95
CA PRO A 126 -10.97 -7.43 18.15
C PRO A 126 -11.19 -8.89 17.77
N GLN A 127 -10.57 -9.82 18.49
CA GLN A 127 -10.89 -11.23 18.34
C GLN A 127 -12.36 -11.42 18.73
N THR A 128 -13.17 -11.88 17.78
CA THR A 128 -14.49 -12.42 18.11
C THR A 128 -14.25 -13.83 18.65
N ASP A 129 -14.68 -14.10 19.89
CA ASP A 129 -14.73 -15.44 20.47
C ASP A 129 -15.69 -16.32 19.65
N GLU A 130 -15.25 -16.79 18.51
CA GLU A 130 -15.82 -17.96 17.85
C GLU A 130 -14.88 -19.12 18.21
N SER A 131 -15.21 -19.75 19.33
CA SER A 131 -14.61 -21.00 19.80
C SER A 131 -14.53 -22.03 18.69
N PHE A 132 -13.37 -22.70 18.63
CA PHE A 132 -13.00 -23.83 17.76
C PHE A 132 -14.11 -24.87 17.53
#